data_AF-A0A0L9V731-F1
#
_entry.id   AF-A0A0L9V731-F1
#
_cell.length_a   1.000
_cell.length_b   1.000
_cell.length_c   1.000
_cell.angle_alpha   90.00
_cell.angle_beta   90.00
_cell.angle_gamma   90.00
#
_symmetry.space_group_name_H-M   'P 1'
#
loop_
_entity.id
_entity.type
_entity.pdbx_description
1 polymer ?
#
loop_
_entity_poly.entity_id
_entity_poly.type
_entity_poly.pdbx_seq_one_letter_code
_entity_poly.pdbx_strand_id
1 'polypeptide(L)'
;MQSEDDMHDANDIDSLDDDFYSGETEDAPLDYYSDYDDEADDYFEEADRIESRRPEQNFTILKESDIKQRQEEDVTRVATVLSISRIFASILLRYYNWSVSRVHDAWFADEEQVRKSVGLLEKPIVQHDNNTRELTCGICFENYPRARIEMASCGHPYCISCWEGYISTSISDGPGCLMLRCPDPTCGAAVGQDMISLLKSDEDKQKYARYLLRSYIEDNKKSKWCPAPGCECAVTFDAVSVGNYDVSCLCSYSFCWNCTEEAHRPVDCGTVAKWILKNSAESENMNWILANSKPCPKCKRPIEKNQGCMHMTCTPPCKYEFCWLCLGVWSDHGERTGGFYACNRYETAKQEGVYDDTERRREMAKNSLERYTHYYERWASNQSSRQKALADLQQMQTVHIEKLSDIQCQPESQLKFITEAWLQIIECRRVLKWTYAYGFYLPEHELAKKQFFEYLQGEAESGLERLHQCAEKELQPFLCADEPSREFNDFRTKLAGLTSVTRNYFENLVRALENGLSDVDSNGASFSRATSSKNAAGSSKGRSGRVKGTFRTSMSSRMNDDSHWCCEHCTYANVKSATTCQMCYQQRR
;
A
#
# COMPACT_ATOMS: atom_id res chain seq x y z
N MET A 1 13.19 -53.50 51.93
CA MET A 1 11.81 -54.03 51.93
C MET A 1 11.34 -53.83 50.49
N GLN A 2 11.72 -54.77 49.61
CA GLN A 2 10.88 -55.93 49.17
C GLN A 2 9.67 -55.43 48.37
N SER A 3 9.33 -55.85 47.16
CA SER A 3 9.84 -56.77 46.11
C SER A 3 8.59 -57.14 45.30
N GLU A 4 8.69 -57.30 43.97
CA GLU A 4 7.96 -58.37 43.22
C GLU A 4 6.41 -58.22 43.12
N ASP A 5 5.66 -58.70 42.12
CA ASP A 5 5.92 -59.66 41.05
C ASP A 5 4.79 -59.61 39.99
N ASP A 6 5.11 -60.27 38.88
CA ASP A 6 4.36 -60.57 37.65
C ASP A 6 3.18 -61.56 37.76
N MET A 7 2.33 -61.51 36.73
CA MET A 7 1.56 -62.56 36.01
C MET A 7 0.89 -63.75 36.72
N HIS A 8 -0.36 -64.09 36.30
CA HIS A 8 -0.68 -65.32 35.53
C HIS A 8 -2.19 -65.54 35.26
N ASP A 9 -2.46 -66.08 34.07
CA ASP A 9 -3.46 -67.09 33.65
C ASP A 9 -4.97 -66.86 33.83
N ALA A 10 -5.88 -67.51 33.10
CA ALA A 10 -5.96 -68.24 31.81
C ALA A 10 -7.36 -68.90 31.80
N ASN A 11 -7.77 -69.45 30.65
CA ASN A 11 -8.89 -70.39 30.40
C ASN A 11 -10.28 -69.76 30.31
N ASP A 12 -11.21 -70.24 29.49
CA ASP A 12 -11.29 -71.15 28.33
C ASP A 12 -12.80 -71.18 28.02
N ILE A 13 -13.23 -71.26 26.75
CA ILE A 13 -14.02 -72.41 26.23
C ILE A 13 -14.33 -72.22 24.73
N ASP A 14 -13.67 -73.07 23.94
CA ASP A 14 -14.08 -73.80 22.72
C ASP A 14 -15.61 -74.02 22.56
N SER A 15 -16.24 -74.33 21.41
CA SER A 15 -15.88 -74.75 20.04
C SER A 15 -17.21 -75.21 19.39
N LEU A 16 -17.17 -75.54 18.08
CA LEU A 16 -18.08 -76.34 17.25
C LEU A 16 -19.02 -75.51 16.36
N ASP A 17 -19.24 -75.82 15.08
CA ASP A 17 -18.50 -76.49 14.00
C ASP A 17 -19.40 -76.29 12.75
N ASP A 18 -18.80 -76.35 11.57
CA ASP A 18 -19.38 -76.75 10.28
C ASP A 18 -20.66 -76.08 9.72
N ASP A 19 -20.52 -75.43 8.56
CA ASP A 19 -20.95 -76.05 7.30
C ASP A 19 -20.47 -75.27 6.06
N PHE A 20 -20.08 -76.07 5.05
CA PHE A 20 -19.22 -75.76 3.91
C PHE A 20 -19.98 -75.98 2.57
N TYR A 21 -19.71 -75.08 1.58
CA TYR A 21 -19.90 -75.19 0.11
C TYR A 21 -21.33 -75.26 -0.48
N SER A 22 -21.69 -74.69 -1.66
CA SER A 22 -20.94 -74.21 -2.84
C SER A 22 -21.86 -73.57 -3.91
N GLY A 23 -21.30 -72.72 -4.79
CA GLY A 23 -21.72 -72.54 -6.21
C GLY A 23 -22.15 -71.11 -6.60
N GLU A 24 -21.27 -70.30 -7.22
CA GLU A 24 -21.23 -69.97 -8.68
C GLU A 24 -22.41 -69.05 -9.12
N THR A 25 -22.27 -67.83 -9.68
CA THR A 25 -21.54 -67.40 -10.90
C THR A 25 -21.76 -65.89 -11.18
N GLU A 26 -20.75 -65.26 -11.79
CA GLU A 26 -20.71 -64.25 -12.87
C GLU A 26 -21.67 -63.04 -12.96
N ASP A 27 -21.04 -61.86 -12.89
CA ASP A 27 -21.11 -60.66 -13.77
C ASP A 27 -22.41 -60.23 -14.51
N ALA A 28 -22.83 -59.01 -14.14
CA ALA A 28 -23.23 -57.88 -15.00
C ALA A 28 -24.69 -57.82 -15.55
N PRO A 29 -25.13 -56.70 -16.16
CA PRO A 29 -25.98 -55.67 -15.53
C PRO A 29 -27.27 -55.38 -16.32
N LEU A 30 -28.20 -54.56 -15.80
CA LEU A 30 -29.12 -53.62 -16.49
C LEU A 30 -30.23 -53.21 -15.50
N ASP A 31 -30.48 -51.95 -15.16
CA ASP A 31 -31.03 -50.83 -15.93
C ASP A 31 -32.56 -50.64 -15.68
N TYR A 32 -32.90 -49.38 -15.41
CA TYR A 32 -34.12 -48.68 -15.82
C TYR A 32 -35.47 -48.79 -15.04
N TYR A 33 -35.80 -47.62 -14.45
CA TYR A 33 -37.11 -46.92 -14.32
C TYR A 33 -38.10 -47.34 -13.23
N SER A 34 -38.31 -46.52 -12.19
CA SER A 34 -39.05 -45.22 -12.14
C SER A 34 -40.56 -45.44 -12.01
N ASP A 35 -41.21 -44.92 -10.96
CA ASP A 35 -42.07 -43.74 -11.08
C ASP A 35 -42.70 -43.31 -9.73
N TYR A 36 -42.99 -42.00 -9.65
CA TYR A 36 -43.80 -41.23 -8.67
C TYR A 36 -43.09 -40.48 -7.52
N ASP A 37 -42.61 -39.28 -7.92
CA ASP A 37 -42.78 -37.95 -7.28
C ASP A 37 -43.82 -37.86 -6.14
N ASP A 38 -43.46 -37.18 -5.04
CA ASP A 38 -43.84 -35.77 -4.87
C ASP A 38 -43.15 -35.12 -3.64
N GLU A 39 -42.84 -33.85 -3.81
CA GLU A 39 -41.91 -32.94 -3.11
C GLU A 39 -41.89 -32.91 -1.55
N ALA A 40 -40.66 -32.91 -1.01
CA ALA A 40 -40.28 -32.22 0.23
C ALA A 40 -38.86 -31.66 0.07
N ASP A 41 -38.75 -30.54 -0.63
CA ASP A 41 -37.48 -29.86 -0.90
C ASP A 41 -36.87 -29.22 0.37
N ASP A 42 -35.60 -29.55 0.57
CA ASP A 42 -34.69 -29.09 1.61
C ASP A 42 -34.27 -27.64 1.33
N TYR A 43 -35.06 -26.67 1.78
CA TYR A 43 -34.70 -25.25 1.77
C TYR A 43 -33.74 -24.93 2.92
N PHE A 44 -32.45 -25.23 2.71
CA PHE A 44 -31.34 -24.71 3.51
C PHE A 44 -30.43 -23.85 2.64
N GLU A 45 -30.89 -22.66 2.27
CA GLU A 45 -30.05 -21.62 1.66
C GLU A 45 -30.32 -20.23 2.27
N GLU A 46 -29.23 -19.44 2.31
CA GLU A 46 -29.14 -17.99 2.55
C GLU A 46 -29.20 -17.47 4.00
N ALA A 47 -28.14 -17.80 4.75
CA ALA A 47 -27.54 -16.82 5.67
C ALA A 47 -26.23 -16.31 5.03
N ASP A 48 -26.42 -15.29 4.21
CA ASP A 48 -25.45 -14.68 3.33
C ASP A 48 -24.18 -14.25 4.06
N ARG A 49 -23.05 -14.62 3.47
CA ARG A 49 -21.71 -14.24 3.91
C ARG A 49 -21.60 -12.73 3.74
N ILE A 50 -21.57 -11.98 4.84
CA ILE A 50 -20.90 -10.67 4.85
C ILE A 50 -19.39 -10.96 4.83
N GLU A 51 -18.91 -11.49 3.70
CA GLU A 51 -17.57 -11.20 3.26
C GLU A 51 -17.54 -9.69 3.09
N SER A 52 -16.83 -9.03 4.01
CA SER A 52 -16.35 -7.67 3.81
C SER A 52 -15.91 -7.53 2.36
N ARG A 53 -16.64 -6.76 1.56
CA ARG A 53 -16.23 -6.36 0.21
C ARG A 53 -14.88 -5.68 0.35
N ARG A 54 -13.79 -6.45 0.26
CA ARG A 54 -12.48 -5.91 -0.08
C ARG A 54 -12.72 -5.26 -1.44
N PRO A 55 -12.46 -3.95 -1.62
CA PRO A 55 -12.55 -3.38 -2.96
C PRO A 55 -11.70 -4.26 -3.86
N GLU A 56 -12.31 -4.81 -4.91
CA GLU A 56 -11.62 -5.64 -5.90
C GLU A 56 -10.36 -4.88 -6.30
N GLN A 57 -9.20 -5.44 -5.95
CA GLN A 57 -7.94 -4.79 -6.21
C GLN A 57 -7.75 -4.81 -7.73
N ASN A 58 -7.83 -3.64 -8.36
CA ASN A 58 -7.71 -3.49 -9.82
C ASN A 58 -6.27 -3.65 -10.32
N PHE A 59 -5.43 -4.36 -9.57
CA PHE A 59 -4.03 -4.56 -9.90
C PHE A 59 -3.52 -5.88 -9.38
N THR A 60 -2.53 -6.41 -10.07
CA THR A 60 -1.78 -7.60 -9.68
C THR A 60 -0.32 -7.24 -9.40
N ILE A 61 0.25 -7.79 -8.34
CA ILE A 61 1.65 -7.59 -8.00
C ILE A 61 2.43 -8.81 -8.50
N LEU A 62 3.50 -8.56 -9.26
CA LEU A 62 4.39 -9.56 -9.81
C LEU A 62 5.72 -9.52 -9.03
N LYS A 63 6.14 -10.66 -8.50
CA LYS A 63 7.48 -10.81 -7.92
C LYS A 63 8.50 -10.98 -9.04
N GLU A 64 9.78 -10.77 -8.72
CA GLU A 64 10.88 -10.99 -9.66
C GLU A 64 10.85 -12.40 -10.28
N SER A 65 10.51 -13.42 -9.49
CA SER A 65 10.33 -14.81 -9.97
C SER A 65 9.25 -14.93 -11.05
N ASP A 66 8.12 -14.28 -10.84
CA ASP A 66 6.96 -14.35 -11.73
C ASP A 66 7.28 -13.64 -13.06
N ILE A 67 8.02 -12.53 -12.98
CA ILE A 67 8.47 -11.77 -14.15
C ILE A 67 9.49 -12.60 -14.95
N LYS A 68 10.47 -13.22 -14.28
CA LYS A 68 11.45 -14.12 -14.92
C LYS A 68 10.75 -15.28 -15.64
N GLN A 69 9.77 -15.90 -15.00
CA GLN A 69 9.00 -16.99 -15.59
C GLN A 69 8.24 -16.53 -16.85
N ARG A 70 7.49 -15.43 -16.77
CA ARG A 70 6.74 -14.90 -17.93
C ARG A 70 7.65 -14.50 -19.08
N GLN A 71 8.79 -13.87 -18.77
CA GLN A 71 9.81 -13.53 -19.76
C GLN A 71 10.33 -14.79 -20.48
N GLU A 72 10.66 -15.83 -19.72
CA GLU A 72 11.13 -17.11 -20.24
C GLU A 72 10.09 -17.83 -21.11
N GLU A 73 8.83 -17.82 -20.69
CA GLU A 73 7.70 -18.39 -21.44
C GLU A 73 7.48 -17.65 -22.76
N ASP A 74 7.56 -16.32 -22.78
CA ASP A 74 7.43 -15.51 -23.99
C ASP A 74 8.58 -15.75 -24.97
N VAL A 75 9.83 -15.81 -24.47
CA VAL A 75 11.01 -16.15 -25.27
C VAL A 75 10.88 -17.55 -25.88
N THR A 76 10.46 -18.53 -25.07
CA THR A 76 10.27 -19.91 -25.52
C THR A 76 9.18 -20.02 -26.57
N ARG A 77 8.07 -19.30 -26.37
CA ARG A 77 6.94 -19.25 -27.31
C ARG A 77 7.38 -18.71 -28.66
N VAL A 78 8.05 -17.56 -28.69
CA VAL A 78 8.57 -16.97 -29.94
C VAL A 78 9.62 -17.86 -30.60
N ALA A 79 10.58 -18.39 -29.82
CA ALA A 79 11.63 -19.26 -30.35
C ALA A 79 11.06 -20.52 -31.02
N THR A 80 10.03 -21.13 -30.40
CA THR A 80 9.39 -22.36 -30.90
C THR A 80 8.54 -22.06 -32.14
N VAL A 81 7.68 -21.04 -32.09
CA VAL A 81 6.77 -20.70 -33.20
C VAL A 81 7.54 -20.26 -34.44
N LEU A 82 8.61 -19.47 -34.27
CA LEU A 82 9.42 -18.96 -35.38
C LEU A 82 10.58 -19.89 -35.76
N SER A 83 10.81 -20.98 -35.01
CA SER A 83 11.94 -21.90 -35.21
C SER A 83 13.32 -21.21 -35.25
N ILE A 84 13.53 -20.26 -34.34
CA ILE A 84 14.78 -19.48 -34.21
C ILE A 84 15.47 -19.76 -32.88
N SER A 85 16.74 -19.35 -32.76
CA SER A 85 17.45 -19.44 -31.49
C SER A 85 16.77 -18.57 -30.42
N ARG A 86 16.87 -19.00 -29.16
CA ARG A 86 16.35 -18.25 -28.01
C ARG A 86 16.95 -16.85 -27.90
N ILE A 87 18.21 -16.68 -28.29
CA ILE A 87 18.89 -15.38 -28.32
C ILE A 87 18.21 -14.45 -29.33
N PHE A 88 17.88 -14.95 -30.52
CA PHE A 88 17.18 -14.16 -31.54
C PHE A 88 15.75 -13.83 -31.11
N ALA A 89 15.05 -14.78 -30.48
CA ALA A 89 13.73 -14.53 -29.90
C ALA A 89 13.75 -13.40 -28.85
N SER A 90 14.73 -13.41 -27.93
CA SER A 90 14.91 -12.33 -26.95
C SER A 90 15.17 -10.98 -27.60
N ILE A 91 16.01 -10.91 -28.63
CA ILE A 91 16.30 -9.66 -29.36
C ILE A 91 15.05 -9.15 -30.08
N LEU A 92 14.27 -10.04 -30.73
CA LEU A 92 13.01 -9.68 -31.38
C LEU A 92 11.99 -9.14 -30.38
N LEU A 93 11.79 -9.86 -29.27
CA LEU A 93 10.88 -9.42 -28.22
C LEU A 93 11.27 -8.04 -27.70
N ARG A 94 12.56 -7.81 -27.46
CA ARG A 94 13.05 -6.50 -27.04
C ARG A 94 12.78 -5.41 -28.07
N TYR A 95 12.99 -5.68 -29.36
CA TYR A 95 12.72 -4.72 -30.44
C TYR A 95 11.23 -4.36 -30.56
N TYR A 96 10.33 -5.30 -30.25
CA TYR A 96 8.88 -5.13 -30.32
C TYR A 96 8.22 -4.86 -28.95
N ASN A 97 8.98 -4.38 -27.97
CA ASN A 97 8.48 -4.00 -26.63
C ASN A 97 7.78 -5.17 -25.91
N TRP A 98 8.37 -6.37 -25.97
CA TRP A 98 7.88 -7.61 -25.36
C TRP A 98 6.48 -8.04 -25.79
N SER A 99 6.02 -7.57 -26.95
CA SER A 99 4.71 -7.97 -27.51
C SER A 99 4.86 -9.14 -28.46
N VAL A 100 4.49 -10.35 -28.00
CA VAL A 100 4.52 -11.57 -28.83
C VAL A 100 3.67 -11.44 -30.09
N SER A 101 2.47 -10.86 -29.98
CA SER A 101 1.60 -10.63 -31.15
C SER A 101 2.28 -9.76 -32.20
N ARG A 102 2.89 -8.64 -31.80
CA ARG A 102 3.61 -7.75 -32.73
C ARG A 102 4.79 -8.43 -33.39
N VAL A 103 5.53 -9.28 -32.65
CA VAL A 103 6.62 -10.07 -33.22
C VAL A 103 6.08 -11.02 -34.29
N HIS A 104 5.03 -11.79 -33.98
CA HIS A 104 4.43 -12.73 -34.92
C HIS A 104 3.87 -12.01 -36.16
N ASP A 105 3.08 -10.96 -35.96
CA ASP A 105 2.46 -10.19 -37.05
C ASP A 105 3.52 -9.63 -38.01
N ALA A 106 4.61 -9.06 -37.46
CA ALA A 106 5.70 -8.51 -38.28
C ALA A 106 6.52 -9.60 -38.98
N TRP A 107 6.85 -10.68 -38.28
CA TRP A 107 7.66 -11.77 -38.83
C TRP A 107 6.95 -12.50 -39.96
N PHE A 108 5.66 -12.82 -39.79
CA PHE A 108 4.88 -13.50 -40.82
C PHE A 108 4.51 -12.58 -41.99
N ALA A 109 4.55 -11.26 -41.80
CA ALA A 109 4.37 -10.30 -42.89
C ALA A 109 5.61 -10.19 -43.78
N ASP A 110 6.80 -10.02 -43.18
CA ASP A 110 8.07 -9.90 -43.92
C ASP A 110 9.27 -10.26 -43.03
N GLU A 111 9.66 -11.54 -43.05
CA GLU A 111 10.80 -12.05 -42.28
C GLU A 111 12.12 -11.37 -42.66
N GLU A 112 12.38 -11.14 -43.96
CA GLU A 112 13.65 -10.60 -44.44
C GLU A 112 13.86 -9.16 -43.93
N GLN A 113 12.80 -8.34 -44.01
CA GLN A 113 12.84 -6.98 -43.51
C GLN A 113 13.01 -6.93 -42.00
N VAL A 114 12.35 -7.82 -41.24
CA VAL A 114 12.51 -7.90 -39.77
C VAL A 114 13.92 -8.32 -39.41
N ARG A 115 14.48 -9.34 -40.07
CA ARG A 115 15.88 -9.75 -39.87
C ARG A 115 16.85 -8.61 -40.12
N LYS A 116 16.64 -7.84 -41.20
CA LYS A 116 17.47 -6.69 -41.54
C LYS A 116 17.35 -5.55 -40.52
N SER A 117 16.14 -5.20 -40.08
CA SER A 117 15.92 -4.12 -39.11
C SER A 117 16.47 -4.47 -37.72
N VAL A 118 16.37 -5.73 -37.33
CA VAL A 118 16.83 -6.23 -36.03
C VAL A 118 18.29 -6.69 -36.10
N GLY A 119 18.91 -6.80 -37.27
CA GLY A 119 20.31 -7.19 -37.42
C GLY A 119 20.58 -8.68 -37.22
N LEU A 120 19.58 -9.53 -37.49
CA LEU A 120 19.67 -10.99 -37.39
C LEU A 120 20.13 -11.56 -38.73
N LEU A 121 21.42 -11.76 -38.88
CA LEU A 121 22.03 -12.26 -40.10
C LEU A 121 21.93 -13.79 -40.20
N GLU A 122 21.54 -14.30 -41.37
CA GLU A 122 21.59 -15.74 -41.68
C GLU A 122 22.98 -16.21 -42.10
N LYS A 123 23.74 -15.32 -42.74
CA LYS A 123 25.10 -15.59 -43.22
C LYS A 123 26.03 -14.48 -42.77
N PRO A 124 27.29 -14.80 -42.45
CA PRO A 124 28.27 -13.80 -42.11
C PRO A 124 28.58 -12.91 -43.33
N ILE A 125 28.73 -11.61 -43.09
CA ILE A 125 29.11 -10.61 -44.08
C ILE A 125 30.57 -10.82 -44.46
N VAL A 126 31.42 -11.08 -43.47
CA VAL A 126 32.84 -11.37 -43.64
C VAL A 126 33.06 -12.86 -43.41
N GLN A 127 33.59 -13.53 -44.43
CA GLN A 127 33.99 -14.94 -44.35
C GLN A 127 35.49 -15.04 -44.16
N HIS A 128 35.91 -15.82 -43.18
CA HIS A 128 37.32 -16.13 -42.94
C HIS A 128 37.58 -17.60 -43.24
N ASP A 129 38.71 -17.91 -43.88
CA ASP A 129 39.15 -19.30 -44.08
C ASP A 129 39.52 -19.91 -42.71
N ASN A 130 39.04 -21.13 -42.44
CA ASN A 130 39.34 -21.87 -41.22
C ASN A 130 40.85 -22.13 -41.03
N ASN A 131 41.65 -22.05 -42.10
CA ASN A 131 43.11 -22.22 -42.03
C ASN A 131 43.87 -20.95 -41.60
N THR A 132 43.16 -19.82 -41.42
CA THR A 132 43.80 -18.55 -41.06
C THR A 132 44.28 -18.58 -39.61
N ARG A 133 45.61 -18.55 -39.41
CA ARG A 133 46.24 -18.67 -38.07
C ARG A 133 46.12 -17.41 -37.23
N GLU A 134 46.16 -16.24 -37.87
CA GLU A 134 46.12 -14.94 -37.22
C GLU A 134 45.12 -14.02 -37.93
N LEU A 135 44.39 -13.23 -37.16
CA LEU A 135 43.46 -12.23 -37.64
C LEU A 135 43.79 -10.88 -37.01
N THR A 136 43.58 -9.81 -37.78
CA THR A 136 43.77 -8.44 -37.31
C THR A 136 42.50 -7.94 -36.64
N CYS A 137 42.61 -7.36 -35.45
CA CYS A 137 41.48 -6.76 -34.73
C CYS A 137 41.05 -5.44 -35.40
N GLY A 138 39.74 -5.28 -35.66
CA GLY A 138 39.20 -4.05 -36.28
C GLY A 138 39.17 -2.79 -35.38
N ILE A 139 39.58 -2.88 -34.11
CA ILE A 139 39.59 -1.75 -33.16
C ILE A 139 41.01 -1.32 -32.81
N CYS A 140 41.86 -2.24 -32.32
CA CYS A 140 43.24 -1.91 -31.96
C CYS A 140 44.24 -2.10 -33.10
N PHE A 141 43.82 -2.70 -34.23
CA PHE A 141 44.65 -2.97 -35.42
C PHE A 141 45.85 -3.89 -35.17
N GLU A 142 45.88 -4.63 -34.06
CA GLU A 142 46.90 -5.63 -33.76
C GLU A 142 46.51 -7.03 -34.27
N ASN A 143 47.50 -7.88 -34.53
CA ASN A 143 47.31 -9.26 -34.96
C ASN A 143 47.23 -10.20 -33.76
N TYR A 144 46.23 -11.08 -33.76
CA TYR A 144 46.02 -12.08 -32.71
C TYR A 144 45.82 -13.47 -33.31
N PRO A 145 46.21 -14.54 -32.58
CA PRO A 145 45.81 -15.89 -32.92
C PRO A 145 44.29 -16.01 -32.98
N ARG A 146 43.77 -16.86 -33.88
CA ARG A 146 42.31 -17.06 -34.05
C ARG A 146 41.57 -17.34 -32.73
N ALA A 147 42.21 -18.00 -31.77
CA ALA A 147 41.65 -18.33 -30.45
C ALA A 147 41.48 -17.13 -29.49
N ARG A 148 42.06 -15.96 -29.80
CA ARG A 148 41.90 -14.71 -29.04
C ARG A 148 41.04 -13.67 -29.75
N ILE A 149 40.34 -14.10 -30.80
CA ILE A 149 39.47 -13.28 -31.64
C ILE A 149 38.06 -13.83 -31.52
N GLU A 150 37.13 -12.94 -31.24
CA GLU A 150 35.70 -13.25 -31.24
C GLU A 150 34.99 -12.46 -32.34
N MET A 151 33.90 -13.05 -32.84
CA MET A 151 33.11 -12.50 -33.94
C MET A 151 31.63 -12.62 -33.61
N ALA A 152 30.89 -11.56 -33.86
CA ALA A 152 29.43 -11.64 -33.91
C ALA A 152 28.98 -12.37 -35.19
N SER A 153 27.66 -12.50 -35.40
CA SER A 153 27.07 -13.17 -36.58
C SER A 153 27.50 -12.58 -37.93
N CYS A 154 28.00 -11.34 -37.96
CA CYS A 154 28.54 -10.71 -39.17
C CYS A 154 29.94 -11.19 -39.59
N GLY A 155 30.71 -11.80 -38.70
CA GLY A 155 32.08 -12.23 -38.99
C GLY A 155 33.16 -11.15 -38.84
N HIS A 156 32.86 -9.95 -38.35
CA HIS A 156 33.90 -8.93 -38.09
C HIS A 156 34.79 -9.32 -36.89
N PRO A 157 36.12 -9.41 -37.05
CA PRO A 157 37.03 -9.90 -36.02
C PRO A 157 37.49 -8.81 -35.05
N TYR A 158 37.33 -9.05 -33.75
CA TYR A 158 37.91 -8.22 -32.70
C TYR A 158 38.55 -9.08 -31.61
N CYS A 159 39.63 -8.59 -31.01
CA CYS A 159 40.25 -9.30 -29.90
C CYS A 159 39.37 -9.26 -28.65
N ILE A 160 39.54 -10.25 -27.78
CA ILE A 160 38.77 -10.40 -26.54
C ILE A 160 38.80 -9.11 -25.70
N SER A 161 39.96 -8.46 -25.57
CA SER A 161 40.08 -7.23 -24.77
C SER A 161 39.29 -6.05 -25.35
N CYS A 162 39.24 -5.90 -26.69
CA CYS A 162 38.43 -4.85 -27.31
C CYS A 162 36.94 -5.13 -27.17
N TRP A 163 36.50 -6.38 -27.35
CA TRP A 163 35.11 -6.77 -27.06
C TRP A 163 34.76 -6.54 -25.59
N GLU A 164 35.67 -6.89 -24.69
CA GLU A 164 35.49 -6.68 -23.27
C GLU A 164 35.31 -5.19 -22.97
N GLY A 165 36.20 -4.33 -23.45
CA GLY A 165 36.06 -2.88 -23.28
C GLY A 165 34.72 -2.37 -23.82
N TYR A 166 34.38 -2.73 -25.05
CA TYR A 166 33.15 -2.30 -25.72
C TYR A 166 31.87 -2.70 -24.95
N ILE A 167 31.77 -3.98 -24.57
CA ILE A 167 30.60 -4.49 -23.84
C ILE A 167 30.54 -3.90 -22.42
N SER A 168 31.65 -3.79 -21.70
CA SER A 168 31.64 -3.22 -20.33
C SER A 168 31.27 -1.74 -20.32
N THR A 169 31.77 -0.95 -21.29
CA THR A 169 31.34 0.45 -21.45
C THR A 169 29.85 0.50 -21.72
N SER A 170 29.33 -0.30 -22.65
CA SER A 170 27.90 -0.30 -22.97
C SER A 170 27.01 -0.71 -21.79
N ILE A 171 27.41 -1.71 -20.99
CA ILE A 171 26.70 -2.11 -19.77
C ILE A 171 26.74 -1.00 -18.72
N SER A 172 27.87 -0.30 -18.60
CA SER A 172 28.05 0.81 -17.66
C SER A 172 27.20 2.03 -18.04
N ASP A 173 27.05 2.29 -19.34
CA ASP A 173 26.22 3.39 -19.87
C ASP A 173 24.72 3.17 -19.65
N GLY A 174 24.28 1.92 -19.46
CA GLY A 174 22.93 1.57 -19.01
C GLY A 174 22.18 0.59 -19.92
N PRO A 175 20.83 0.66 -19.97
CA PRO A 175 20.00 -0.35 -20.64
C PRO A 175 20.13 -0.38 -22.17
N GLY A 176 20.85 0.58 -22.77
CA GLY A 176 21.18 0.59 -24.20
C GLY A 176 21.98 -0.63 -24.65
N CYS A 177 22.71 -1.28 -23.75
CA CYS A 177 23.43 -2.54 -24.01
C CYS A 177 22.51 -3.70 -24.46
N LEU A 178 21.20 -3.63 -24.22
CA LEU A 178 20.24 -4.65 -24.67
C LEU A 178 20.02 -4.65 -26.19
N MET A 179 20.39 -3.58 -26.88
CA MET A 179 20.30 -3.45 -28.34
C MET A 179 21.68 -3.28 -28.99
N LEU A 180 22.71 -3.88 -28.35
CA LEU A 180 24.11 -3.74 -28.77
C LEU A 180 24.32 -4.27 -30.20
N ARG A 181 25.18 -3.56 -30.94
CA ARG A 181 25.51 -3.85 -32.33
C ARG A 181 26.98 -4.24 -32.46
N CYS A 182 27.33 -4.78 -33.61
CA CYS A 182 28.72 -4.94 -34.00
C CYS A 182 29.49 -3.60 -33.84
N PRO A 183 30.74 -3.61 -33.35
CA PRO A 183 31.55 -2.40 -33.24
C PRO A 183 31.81 -1.69 -34.59
N ASP A 184 31.66 -2.37 -35.73
CA ASP A 184 31.77 -1.74 -37.04
C ASP A 184 30.59 -0.78 -37.29
N PRO A 185 30.84 0.53 -37.56
CA PRO A 185 29.78 1.52 -37.73
C PRO A 185 28.81 1.26 -38.89
N THR A 186 29.23 0.48 -39.88
CA THR A 186 28.40 0.14 -41.05
C THR A 186 27.64 -1.17 -40.88
N CYS A 187 27.92 -1.91 -39.81
CA CYS A 187 27.35 -3.22 -39.55
C CYS A 187 26.18 -3.15 -38.56
N GLY A 188 24.99 -3.54 -39.03
CA GLY A 188 23.80 -3.64 -38.19
C GLY A 188 23.69 -4.92 -37.35
N ALA A 189 24.66 -5.83 -37.38
CA ALA A 189 24.53 -7.13 -36.73
C ALA A 189 24.30 -7.01 -35.22
N ALA A 190 23.28 -7.70 -34.72
CA ALA A 190 22.96 -7.70 -33.30
C ALA A 190 23.98 -8.52 -32.49
N VAL A 191 24.28 -8.03 -31.29
CA VAL A 191 25.08 -8.75 -30.29
C VAL A 191 24.14 -9.19 -29.18
N GLY A 192 24.02 -10.50 -28.99
CA GLY A 192 23.11 -11.09 -28.03
C GLY A 192 23.75 -11.40 -26.67
N GLN A 193 22.95 -12.03 -25.82
CA GLN A 193 23.36 -12.46 -24.47
C GLN A 193 24.51 -13.49 -24.50
N ASP A 194 24.65 -14.25 -25.59
CA ASP A 194 25.74 -15.20 -25.81
C ASP A 194 27.13 -14.55 -25.72
N MET A 195 27.34 -13.44 -26.40
CA MET A 195 28.61 -12.71 -26.37
C MET A 195 28.92 -12.18 -24.97
N ILE A 196 27.89 -11.73 -24.26
CA ILE A 196 28.03 -11.21 -22.89
C ILE A 196 28.34 -12.36 -21.93
N SER A 197 27.64 -13.48 -22.04
CA SER A 197 27.89 -14.68 -21.24
C SER A 197 29.28 -15.25 -21.45
N LEU A 198 29.83 -15.14 -22.67
CA LEU A 198 31.16 -15.63 -23.03
C LEU A 198 32.29 -14.71 -22.52
N LEU A 199 32.14 -13.39 -22.66
CA LEU A 199 33.25 -12.45 -22.54
C LEU A 199 33.24 -11.60 -21.27
N LYS A 200 32.27 -11.75 -20.38
CA LYS A 200 32.11 -10.88 -19.21
C LYS A 200 32.31 -11.60 -17.89
N SER A 201 32.65 -10.81 -16.87
CA SER A 201 32.61 -11.22 -15.48
C SER A 201 31.17 -11.46 -15.02
N ASP A 202 31.01 -12.20 -13.91
CA ASP A 202 29.67 -12.49 -13.39
C ASP A 202 28.94 -11.23 -12.89
N GLU A 203 29.66 -10.20 -12.47
CA GLU A 203 29.07 -8.90 -12.10
C GLU A 203 28.39 -8.22 -13.30
N ASP A 204 29.09 -8.14 -14.44
CA ASP A 204 28.56 -7.53 -15.66
C ASP A 204 27.40 -8.36 -16.23
N LYS A 205 27.48 -9.70 -16.13
CA LYS A 205 26.35 -10.59 -16.49
C LYS A 205 25.12 -10.31 -15.63
N GLN A 206 25.28 -10.13 -14.32
CA GLN A 206 24.17 -9.80 -13.42
C GLN A 206 23.56 -8.43 -13.75
N LYS A 207 24.39 -7.42 -14.05
CA LYS A 207 23.91 -6.10 -14.49
C LYS A 207 23.10 -6.19 -15.78
N TYR A 208 23.62 -6.90 -16.79
CA TYR A 208 22.92 -7.14 -18.05
C TYR A 208 21.60 -7.89 -17.83
N ALA A 209 21.61 -8.97 -17.06
CA ALA A 209 20.41 -9.75 -16.74
C ALA A 209 19.35 -8.89 -16.03
N ARG A 210 19.77 -8.00 -15.12
CA ARG A 210 18.87 -7.04 -14.48
C ARG A 210 18.25 -6.09 -15.49
N TYR A 211 19.03 -5.50 -16.41
CA TYR A 211 18.47 -4.65 -17.46
C TYR A 211 17.49 -5.42 -18.35
N LEU A 212 17.83 -6.64 -18.75
CA LEU A 212 16.98 -7.48 -19.59
C LEU A 212 15.65 -7.78 -18.88
N LEU A 213 15.69 -8.16 -17.61
CA LEU A 213 14.48 -8.38 -16.82
C LEU A 213 13.64 -7.10 -16.68
N ARG A 214 14.29 -5.97 -16.37
CA ARG A 214 13.63 -4.67 -16.21
C ARG A 214 12.88 -4.23 -17.46
N SER A 215 13.45 -4.51 -18.63
CA SER A 215 12.84 -4.17 -19.91
C SER A 215 11.47 -4.80 -20.14
N TYR A 216 11.22 -5.98 -19.56
CA TYR A 216 9.93 -6.68 -19.70
C TYR A 216 8.74 -5.86 -19.15
N ILE A 217 9.00 -5.11 -18.08
CA ILE A 217 7.99 -4.27 -17.43
C ILE A 217 8.02 -2.85 -17.99
N GLU A 218 9.21 -2.26 -18.18
CA GLU A 218 9.36 -0.85 -18.61
C GLU A 218 8.79 -0.59 -20.02
N ASP A 219 8.86 -1.59 -20.90
CA ASP A 219 8.31 -1.49 -22.26
C ASP A 219 6.79 -1.72 -22.31
N ASN A 220 6.20 -2.28 -21.24
CA ASN A 220 4.78 -2.59 -21.16
C ASN A 220 4.01 -1.47 -20.47
N LYS A 221 3.10 -0.82 -21.21
CA LYS A 221 2.30 0.32 -20.70
C LYS A 221 1.35 -0.03 -19.55
N LYS A 222 1.01 -1.31 -19.36
CA LYS A 222 0.10 -1.78 -18.30
C LYS A 222 0.80 -2.15 -17.01
N SER A 223 2.14 -2.14 -16.99
CA SER A 223 2.94 -2.59 -15.86
C SER A 223 3.95 -1.51 -15.45
N LYS A 224 4.23 -1.37 -14.16
CA LYS A 224 5.24 -0.44 -13.62
C LYS A 224 6.01 -1.10 -12.50
N TRP A 225 7.31 -0.79 -12.40
CA TRP A 225 8.10 -1.19 -11.23
C TRP A 225 7.63 -0.46 -9.98
N CYS A 226 7.73 -1.13 -8.83
CA CYS A 226 7.60 -0.46 -7.55
C CYS A 226 8.73 0.59 -7.42
N PRO A 227 8.42 1.85 -7.08
CA PRO A 227 9.44 2.91 -6.96
C PRO A 227 10.25 2.82 -5.66
N ALA A 228 9.91 1.90 -4.74
CA ALA A 228 10.63 1.74 -3.49
C ALA A 228 12.09 1.30 -3.73
N PRO A 229 13.08 1.98 -3.11
CA PRO A 229 14.48 1.59 -3.25
C PRO A 229 14.72 0.14 -2.85
N GLY A 230 15.40 -0.63 -3.71
CA GLY A 230 15.71 -2.04 -3.47
C GLY A 230 14.54 -3.01 -3.66
N CYS A 231 13.36 -2.55 -4.06
CA CYS A 231 12.23 -3.42 -4.37
C CYS A 231 12.27 -3.89 -5.83
N GLU A 232 12.13 -5.20 -6.03
CA GLU A 232 12.11 -5.84 -7.36
C GLU A 232 10.71 -6.36 -7.74
N CYS A 233 9.67 -5.81 -7.14
CA CYS A 233 8.29 -6.12 -7.51
C CYS A 233 7.79 -5.16 -8.59
N ALA A 234 6.95 -5.66 -9.48
CA ALA A 234 6.20 -4.86 -10.44
C ALA A 234 4.71 -4.96 -10.17
N VAL A 235 3.95 -3.98 -10.65
CA VAL A 235 2.50 -3.93 -10.54
C VAL A 235 1.93 -3.85 -11.95
N THR A 236 0.92 -4.66 -12.23
CA THR A 236 0.12 -4.58 -13.45
C THR A 236 -1.27 -4.10 -13.08
N PHE A 237 -1.73 -3.02 -13.70
CA PHE A 237 -3.01 -2.38 -13.36
C PHE A 237 -4.06 -2.66 -14.44
N ASP A 238 -5.22 -3.16 -14.03
CA ASP A 238 -6.38 -3.35 -14.89
C ASP A 238 -7.19 -2.05 -14.95
N ALA A 239 -7.27 -1.48 -16.14
CA ALA A 239 -7.81 -0.15 -16.42
C ALA A 239 -9.35 -0.02 -16.28
N VAL A 240 -9.99 -0.94 -15.55
CA VAL A 240 -11.46 -1.04 -15.47
C VAL A 240 -12.04 -0.12 -14.38
N SER A 241 -11.23 0.38 -13.45
CA SER A 241 -11.72 1.18 -12.33
C SER A 241 -11.45 2.68 -12.46
N VAL A 242 -12.48 3.46 -12.13
CA VAL A 242 -12.42 4.91 -11.99
C VAL A 242 -12.45 5.22 -10.49
N GLY A 243 -11.41 5.86 -9.97
CA GLY A 243 -11.49 6.55 -8.67
C GLY A 243 -10.38 6.26 -7.66
N ASN A 244 -9.73 5.09 -7.67
CA ASN A 244 -8.58 4.82 -6.80
C ASN A 244 -7.38 4.28 -7.59
N TYR A 245 -6.33 5.09 -7.66
CA TYR A 245 -5.07 4.75 -8.32
C TYR A 245 -3.97 4.40 -7.33
N ASP A 246 -4.22 4.45 -6.03
CA ASP A 246 -3.22 4.06 -5.03
C ASP A 246 -3.08 2.53 -5.02
N VAL A 247 -1.84 2.09 -5.14
CA VAL A 247 -1.43 0.69 -5.22
C VAL A 247 -0.50 0.41 -4.05
N SER A 248 -0.75 -0.70 -3.35
CA SER A 248 0.15 -1.20 -2.30
C SER A 248 0.96 -2.38 -2.82
N CYS A 249 2.28 -2.28 -2.73
CA CYS A 249 3.21 -3.34 -3.11
C CYS A 249 3.39 -4.36 -1.97
N LEU A 250 3.92 -5.54 -2.28
CA LEU A 250 4.29 -6.57 -1.29
C LEU A 250 5.40 -6.09 -0.34
N CYS A 251 6.22 -5.13 -0.76
CA CYS A 251 7.20 -4.47 0.12
C CYS A 251 6.56 -3.45 1.09
N SER A 252 5.23 -3.40 1.16
CA SER A 252 4.43 -2.44 1.94
C SER A 252 4.52 -0.98 1.48
N TYR A 253 5.34 -0.66 0.47
CA TYR A 253 5.34 0.66 -0.14
C TYR A 253 4.06 0.86 -0.95
N SER A 254 3.38 1.99 -0.72
CA SER A 254 2.17 2.36 -1.44
C SER A 254 2.43 3.60 -2.29
N PHE A 255 2.02 3.56 -3.55
CA PHE A 255 2.27 4.61 -4.54
C PHE A 255 1.07 4.82 -5.45
N CYS A 256 0.96 6.02 -6.03
CA CYS A 256 -0.07 6.31 -7.01
C CYS A 256 0.34 5.76 -8.38
N TRP A 257 -0.52 4.94 -8.98
CA TRP A 257 -0.31 4.37 -10.30
C TRP A 257 -0.10 5.43 -11.38
N ASN A 258 -0.77 6.58 -11.30
CA ASN A 258 -0.74 7.59 -12.35
C ASN A 258 0.58 8.38 -12.35
N CYS A 259 0.97 8.95 -11.20
CA CYS A 259 2.14 9.82 -11.10
C CYS A 259 3.39 9.14 -10.51
N THR A 260 3.29 7.89 -10.04
CA THR A 260 4.38 7.11 -9.39
C THR A 260 4.94 7.70 -8.10
N GLU A 261 4.37 8.80 -7.62
CA GLU A 261 4.66 9.35 -6.30
C GLU A 261 4.05 8.49 -5.20
N GLU A 262 4.47 8.73 -3.96
CA GLU A 262 3.87 8.12 -2.78
C GLU A 262 2.34 8.24 -2.77
N ALA A 263 1.65 7.18 -2.33
CA ALA A 263 0.20 7.12 -2.28
C ALA A 263 -0.37 8.36 -1.60
N HIS A 264 -1.26 9.05 -2.30
CA HIS A 264 -1.63 10.42 -1.95
C HIS A 264 -3.14 10.67 -1.93
N ARG A 265 -3.97 9.62 -1.98
CA ARG A 265 -5.41 9.73 -1.68
C ARG A 265 -5.61 10.39 -0.32
N PRO A 266 -6.47 11.42 -0.19
CA PRO A 266 -7.52 11.86 -1.14
C PRO A 266 -7.12 12.96 -2.14
N VAL A 267 -5.86 13.38 -2.19
CA VAL A 267 -5.42 14.53 -2.98
C VAL A 267 -5.11 14.11 -4.42
N ASP A 268 -5.41 14.96 -5.40
CA ASP A 268 -5.15 14.67 -6.82
C ASP A 268 -3.65 14.81 -7.19
N CYS A 269 -3.24 14.11 -8.25
CA CYS A 269 -1.85 14.14 -8.72
C CYS A 269 -1.36 15.55 -9.10
N GLY A 270 -2.26 16.43 -9.57
CA GLY A 270 -1.91 17.79 -9.98
C GLY A 270 -1.51 18.66 -8.79
N THR A 271 -2.27 18.58 -7.70
CA THR A 271 -1.94 19.26 -6.43
C THR A 271 -0.65 18.72 -5.84
N VAL A 272 -0.45 17.40 -5.86
CA VAL A 272 0.79 16.75 -5.40
C VAL A 272 2.01 17.22 -6.19
N ALA A 273 1.92 17.24 -7.52
CA ALA A 273 3.01 17.71 -8.38
C ALA A 273 3.39 19.17 -8.09
N LYS A 274 2.40 20.05 -7.90
CA LYS A 274 2.64 21.45 -7.52
C LYS A 274 3.37 21.56 -6.18
N TRP A 275 2.96 20.78 -5.18
CA TRP A 275 3.56 20.78 -3.85
C TRP A 275 5.01 20.28 -3.89
N ILE A 276 5.28 19.17 -4.58
CA ILE A 276 6.63 18.61 -4.72
C ILE A 276 7.55 19.60 -5.43
N LEU A 277 7.08 20.20 -6.54
CA LEU A 277 7.84 21.21 -7.27
C LEU A 277 8.17 22.41 -6.37
N LYS A 278 7.19 22.91 -5.60
CA LYS A 278 7.41 24.02 -4.67
C LYS A 278 8.44 23.67 -3.60
N ASN A 279 8.34 22.47 -3.01
CA ASN A 279 9.30 22.01 -2.02
C ASN A 279 10.71 21.93 -2.60
N SER A 280 10.87 21.42 -3.83
CA SER A 280 12.18 21.36 -4.48
C SER A 280 12.81 22.74 -4.69
N ALA A 281 12.01 23.73 -5.08
CA ALA A 281 12.46 25.10 -5.31
C ALA A 281 12.81 25.84 -4.01
N GLU A 282 12.17 25.49 -2.88
CA GLU A 282 12.35 26.15 -1.57
C GLU A 282 13.32 25.37 -0.65
N SER A 283 14.11 24.45 -1.19
CA SER A 283 14.85 23.46 -0.41
C SER A 283 15.85 24.01 0.63
N GLU A 284 16.47 25.15 0.34
CA GLU A 284 17.34 25.85 1.31
C GLU A 284 16.54 26.42 2.49
N ASN A 285 15.33 26.93 2.25
CA ASN A 285 14.41 27.40 3.29
C ASN A 285 13.89 26.22 4.15
N MET A 286 13.68 25.05 3.54
CA MET A 286 13.18 23.84 4.23
C MET A 286 14.13 23.36 5.34
N ASN A 287 15.43 23.32 5.07
CA ASN A 287 16.44 22.86 6.05
C ASN A 287 16.55 23.80 7.24
N TRP A 288 16.39 25.10 7.02
CA TRP A 288 16.36 26.10 8.10
C TRP A 288 15.09 25.99 8.95
N ILE A 289 13.93 25.75 8.31
CA ILE A 289 12.63 25.55 8.98
C ILE A 289 12.62 24.28 9.85
N LEU A 290 13.25 23.20 9.39
CA LEU A 290 13.21 21.87 10.03
C LEU A 290 14.28 21.61 11.09
N ALA A 291 14.83 22.65 11.72
CA ALA A 291 15.80 22.46 12.81
C ALA A 291 15.30 21.41 13.83
N ASN A 292 16.04 20.31 13.99
CA ASN A 292 15.61 19.09 14.70
C ASN A 292 15.37 19.26 16.20
N SER A 293 15.68 20.45 16.74
CA SER A 293 15.45 20.78 18.15
C SER A 293 14.64 22.05 18.26
N LYS A 294 13.56 22.01 19.07
CA LYS A 294 12.75 23.18 19.42
C LYS A 294 12.92 23.48 20.92
N PRO A 295 13.00 24.74 21.35
CA PRO A 295 13.09 25.08 22.77
C PRO A 295 11.74 24.84 23.46
N CYS A 296 11.76 24.26 24.67
CA CYS A 296 10.57 24.12 25.51
C CYS A 296 9.89 25.48 25.71
N PRO A 297 8.58 25.63 25.46
CA PRO A 297 7.90 26.92 25.59
C PRO A 297 7.98 27.50 27.01
N LYS A 298 8.01 26.65 28.05
CA LYS A 298 8.09 27.04 29.46
C LYS A 298 9.51 27.28 29.98
N CYS A 299 10.44 26.34 29.79
CA CYS A 299 11.78 26.42 30.39
C CYS A 299 12.91 26.71 29.39
N LYS A 300 12.59 26.84 28.10
CA LYS A 300 13.51 27.13 26.98
C LYS A 300 14.63 26.11 26.75
N ARG A 301 14.66 24.99 27.49
CA ARG A 301 15.60 23.89 27.22
C ARG A 301 15.35 23.31 25.82
N PRO A 302 16.40 23.03 25.04
CA PRO A 302 16.24 22.38 23.74
C PRO A 302 15.63 20.98 23.93
N ILE A 303 14.62 20.67 23.14
CA ILE A 303 13.94 19.36 23.09
C ILE A 303 14.11 18.82 21.69
N GLU A 304 14.58 17.57 21.59
CA GLU A 304 14.61 16.79 20.36
C GLU A 304 13.37 15.90 20.29
N LYS A 305 12.80 15.76 19.10
CA LYS A 305 11.61 14.92 18.87
C LYS A 305 12.05 13.45 18.76
N ASN A 306 11.82 12.67 19.81
CA ASN A 306 12.15 11.24 19.87
C ASN A 306 10.93 10.30 19.83
N GLN A 307 9.71 10.87 19.78
CA GLN A 307 8.43 10.17 19.79
C GLN A 307 7.59 10.50 18.54
N GLY A 308 6.68 9.59 18.20
CA GLY A 308 5.80 9.71 17.04
C GLY A 308 4.60 10.63 17.25
N CYS A 309 4.09 10.74 18.49
CA CYS A 309 2.97 11.62 18.85
C CYS A 309 3.36 13.11 18.87
N MET A 310 2.44 14.01 18.51
CA MET A 310 2.64 15.46 18.63
C MET A 310 2.57 15.96 20.09
N HIS A 311 2.07 15.12 21.01
CA HIS A 311 2.02 15.40 22.44
C HIS A 311 3.39 15.21 23.09
N MET A 312 4.11 16.32 23.30
CA MET A 312 5.42 16.30 23.93
C MET A 312 5.32 16.63 25.43
N THR A 313 6.09 15.92 26.24
CA THR A 313 6.25 16.20 27.68
C THR A 313 7.71 16.55 27.96
N CYS A 314 7.98 17.76 28.45
CA CYS A 314 9.34 18.20 28.74
C CYS A 314 9.96 17.36 29.87
N THR A 315 11.23 16.97 29.73
CA THR A 315 11.93 16.15 30.72
C THR A 315 12.02 16.83 32.11
N PRO A 316 12.08 16.05 33.20
CA PRO A 316 12.22 16.59 34.55
C PRO A 316 13.40 17.57 34.70
N PRO A 317 13.25 18.62 35.53
CA PRO A 317 12.14 18.88 36.45
C PRO A 317 10.94 19.65 35.84
N CYS A 318 10.93 19.96 34.55
CA CYS A 318 9.93 20.86 33.96
C CYS A 318 8.53 20.22 33.79
N LYS A 319 8.47 18.99 33.26
CA LYS A 319 7.24 18.19 33.05
C LYS A 319 6.11 18.91 32.32
N TYR A 320 6.41 19.98 31.56
CA TYR A 320 5.40 20.74 30.82
C TYR A 320 4.95 19.99 29.57
N GLU A 321 3.63 19.93 29.35
CA GLU A 321 3.01 19.26 28.22
C GLU A 321 2.56 20.27 27.16
N PHE A 322 2.97 20.04 25.91
CA PHE A 322 2.74 20.98 24.82
C PHE A 322 2.67 20.26 23.46
N CYS A 323 2.12 20.95 22.46
CA CYS A 323 2.07 20.48 21.09
C CYS A 323 3.37 20.79 20.35
N TRP A 324 3.97 19.80 19.68
CA TRP A 324 5.22 19.97 18.93
C TRP A 324 5.12 20.98 17.77
N LEU A 325 3.93 21.10 17.16
CA LEU A 325 3.71 21.96 15.99
C LEU A 325 3.65 23.43 16.39
N CYS A 326 2.69 23.80 17.25
CA CYS A 326 2.43 25.20 17.60
C CYS A 326 3.14 25.67 18.88
N LEU A 327 3.77 24.78 19.63
CA LEU A 327 4.37 25.05 20.95
C LEU A 327 3.38 25.55 22.03
N GLY A 328 2.07 25.47 21.75
CA GLY A 328 0.99 25.80 22.67
C GLY A 328 0.75 24.72 23.72
N VAL A 329 0.01 25.08 24.78
CA VAL A 329 -0.31 24.18 25.89
C VAL A 329 -1.14 22.99 25.37
N TRP A 330 -0.81 21.77 25.79
CA TRP A 330 -1.55 20.60 25.34
C TRP A 330 -3.01 20.58 25.82
N SER A 331 -3.30 21.10 27.02
CA SER A 331 -4.67 21.22 27.55
C SER A 331 -5.61 22.01 26.66
N ASP A 332 -5.08 22.97 25.90
CA ASP A 332 -5.85 23.86 25.03
C ASP A 332 -6.12 23.23 23.66
N HIS A 333 -5.63 22.00 23.42
CA HIS A 333 -5.94 21.20 22.24
C HIS A 333 -7.19 20.31 22.43
N GLY A 334 -8.15 20.78 23.24
CA GLY A 334 -9.48 20.16 23.46
C GLY A 334 -10.64 21.00 22.90
N GLU A 335 -11.86 20.44 22.90
CA GLU A 335 -13.06 21.06 22.29
C GLU A 335 -13.44 22.44 22.88
N ARG A 336 -13.09 22.74 24.14
CA ARG A 336 -13.50 23.97 24.85
C ARG A 336 -12.78 25.25 24.41
N THR A 337 -11.67 25.15 23.69
CA THR A 337 -10.77 26.28 23.35
C THR A 337 -10.63 26.49 21.83
N GLY A 338 -11.38 25.76 21.02
CA GLY A 338 -11.16 25.69 19.57
C GLY A 338 -10.06 24.69 19.18
N GLY A 339 -9.41 24.03 20.14
CA GLY A 339 -8.64 22.79 20.00
C GLY A 339 -7.66 22.70 18.82
N PHE A 340 -7.60 21.52 18.23
CA PHE A 340 -6.81 21.23 17.02
C PHE A 340 -7.26 22.07 15.81
N TYR A 341 -8.52 22.50 15.76
CA TYR A 341 -9.07 23.40 14.73
C TYR A 341 -8.44 24.81 14.75
N ALA A 342 -8.02 25.31 15.91
CA ALA A 342 -7.25 26.55 16.00
C ALA A 342 -5.76 26.33 15.67
N CYS A 343 -5.26 25.11 15.86
CA CYS A 343 -3.86 24.76 15.65
C CYS A 343 -3.51 24.48 14.18
N ASN A 344 -4.40 23.87 13.41
CA ASN A 344 -4.18 23.54 11.99
C ASN A 344 -4.42 24.74 11.06
N ARG A 345 -5.29 25.67 11.45
CA ARG A 345 -5.67 26.87 10.70
C ARG A 345 -4.52 27.86 10.56
N TYR A 346 -4.37 28.43 9.37
CA TYR A 346 -3.46 29.56 9.12
C TYR A 346 -4.23 30.88 9.25
N GLU A 347 -3.82 31.72 10.21
CA GLU A 347 -4.34 33.08 10.39
C GLU A 347 -3.36 34.10 9.80
N THR A 348 -3.81 34.88 8.81
CA THR A 348 -3.02 35.97 8.23
C THR A 348 -2.90 37.11 9.26
N ALA A 349 -1.70 37.64 9.49
CA ALA A 349 -1.52 38.84 10.30
C ALA A 349 -2.25 40.02 9.64
N LYS A 350 -3.43 40.39 10.17
CA LYS A 350 -4.13 41.61 9.74
C LYS A 350 -3.41 42.82 10.32
N GLN A 351 -2.52 43.44 9.56
CA GLN A 351 -2.20 44.85 9.75
C GLN A 351 -2.84 45.64 8.61
N GLU A 352 -3.99 46.24 8.89
CA GLU A 352 -4.59 47.29 8.04
C GLU A 352 -3.81 48.59 8.26
N GLY A 353 -2.65 48.68 7.62
CA GLY A 353 -1.83 49.89 7.53
C GLY A 353 -1.83 50.44 6.10
N VAL A 354 -1.68 51.75 5.94
CA VAL A 354 -1.43 52.38 4.63
C VAL A 354 0.05 52.15 4.29
N TYR A 355 0.33 51.13 3.49
CA TYR A 355 1.69 50.80 3.02
C TYR A 355 1.97 51.38 1.63
N ASP A 356 3.21 51.81 1.40
CA ASP A 356 3.75 52.08 0.06
C ASP A 356 3.84 50.77 -0.76
N ASP A 357 3.85 50.88 -2.10
CA ASP A 357 3.84 49.74 -3.02
C ASP A 357 5.06 48.81 -2.82
N THR A 358 6.21 49.35 -2.39
CA THR A 358 7.41 48.55 -2.10
C THR A 358 7.28 47.75 -0.79
N GLU A 359 6.70 48.34 0.24
CA GLU A 359 6.46 47.73 1.54
C GLU A 359 5.34 46.68 1.46
N ARG A 360 4.29 46.96 0.67
CA ARG A 360 3.24 46.00 0.35
C ARG A 360 3.80 44.74 -0.32
N ARG A 361 4.75 44.87 -1.27
CA ARG A 361 5.39 43.72 -1.91
C ARG A 361 6.22 42.89 -0.92
N ARG A 362 6.96 43.55 -0.01
CA ARG A 362 7.73 42.85 1.03
C ARG A 362 6.82 42.09 2.00
N GLU A 363 5.74 42.71 2.45
CA GLU A 363 4.79 42.08 3.36
C GLU A 363 4.04 40.93 2.67
N MET A 364 3.66 41.07 1.40
CA MET A 364 3.10 39.97 0.61
C MET A 364 4.07 38.79 0.48
N ALA A 365 5.36 39.06 0.21
CA ALA A 365 6.37 38.02 0.14
C ALA A 365 6.58 37.31 1.48
N LYS A 366 6.61 38.08 2.58
CA LYS A 366 6.70 37.55 3.94
C LYS A 366 5.48 36.70 4.32
N ASN A 367 4.26 37.18 4.08
CA ASN A 367 3.03 36.44 4.33
C ASN A 367 2.96 35.16 3.49
N SER A 368 3.41 35.21 2.23
CA SER A 368 3.49 34.01 1.38
C SER A 368 4.49 32.98 1.92
N LEU A 369 5.64 33.43 2.46
CA LEU A 369 6.64 32.56 3.05
C LEU A 369 6.13 31.96 4.37
N GLU A 370 5.54 32.76 5.26
CA GLU A 370 4.96 32.30 6.52
C GLU A 370 3.84 31.28 6.30
N ARG A 371 2.96 31.52 5.33
CA ARG A 371 1.95 30.54 4.91
C ARG A 371 2.61 29.24 4.47
N TYR A 372 3.60 29.31 3.58
CA TYR A 372 4.30 28.10 3.12
C TYR A 372 4.93 27.34 4.28
N THR A 373 5.66 28.02 5.18
CA THR A 373 6.26 27.44 6.38
C THR A 373 5.22 26.71 7.25
N HIS A 374 4.07 27.33 7.49
CA HIS A 374 2.99 26.73 8.29
C HIS A 374 2.53 25.37 7.75
N TYR A 375 2.27 25.29 6.45
CA TYR A 375 1.81 24.05 5.81
C TYR A 375 2.95 23.04 5.65
N TYR A 376 4.16 23.52 5.33
CA TYR A 376 5.33 22.67 5.16
C TYR A 376 5.75 21.96 6.45
N GLU A 377 5.82 22.68 7.58
CA GLU A 377 6.15 22.08 8.89
C GLU A 377 5.21 20.94 9.25
N ARG A 378 3.91 21.10 8.98
CA ARG A 378 2.89 20.08 9.31
C ARG A 378 2.92 18.90 8.35
N TRP A 379 3.16 19.16 7.06
CA TRP A 379 3.42 18.12 6.06
C TRP A 379 4.64 17.27 6.45
N ALA A 380 5.77 17.91 6.76
CA ALA A 380 7.02 17.25 7.12
C ALA A 380 6.94 16.53 8.47
N SER A 381 6.30 17.13 9.47
CA SER A 381 6.12 16.50 10.79
C SER A 381 5.25 15.25 10.71
N ASN A 382 4.19 15.23 9.90
CA ASN A 382 3.38 14.04 9.67
C ASN A 382 4.19 12.94 8.95
N GLN A 383 5.04 13.29 7.99
CA GLN A 383 5.96 12.34 7.35
C GLN A 383 6.94 11.72 8.36
N SER A 384 7.60 12.56 9.17
CA SER A 384 8.54 12.10 10.20
C SER A 384 7.85 11.20 11.23
N SER A 385 6.67 11.59 11.71
CA SER A 385 5.88 10.78 12.65
C SER A 385 5.38 9.46 12.04
N ARG A 386 5.10 9.42 10.74
CA ARG A 386 4.79 8.17 10.04
C ARG A 386 5.99 7.23 9.98
N GLN A 387 7.18 7.76 9.67
CA GLN A 387 8.41 6.96 9.66
C GLN A 387 8.71 6.38 11.04
N LYS A 388 8.53 7.17 12.10
CA LYS A 388 8.64 6.68 13.49
C LYS A 388 7.62 5.59 13.80
N ALA A 389 6.34 5.79 13.44
CA ALA A 389 5.29 4.78 13.64
C ALA A 389 5.56 3.48 12.85
N LEU A 390 6.16 3.55 11.65
CA LEU A 390 6.60 2.36 10.90
C LEU A 390 7.70 1.58 11.64
N ALA A 391 8.69 2.29 12.19
CA ALA A 391 9.74 1.66 12.99
C ALA A 391 9.18 1.05 14.29
N ASP A 392 8.26 1.75 14.95
CA ASP A 392 7.61 1.26 16.17
C ASP A 392 6.71 0.05 15.88
N LEU A 393 5.97 0.04 14.75
CA LEU A 393 5.21 -1.13 14.30
C LEU A 393 6.13 -2.34 14.06
N GLN A 394 7.27 -2.14 13.40
CA GLN A 394 8.24 -3.21 13.16
C GLN A 394 8.78 -3.77 14.48
N GLN A 395 9.12 -2.90 15.44
CA GLN A 395 9.53 -3.32 16.78
C GLN A 395 8.40 -4.05 17.52
N MET A 396 7.15 -3.58 17.37
CA MET A 396 5.99 -4.22 17.96
C MET A 396 5.78 -5.64 17.45
N GLN A 397 5.84 -5.84 16.14
CA GLN A 397 5.64 -7.15 15.50
C GLN A 397 6.76 -8.15 15.80
N THR A 398 8.00 -7.67 15.97
CA THR A 398 9.17 -8.55 16.10
C THR A 398 9.56 -8.87 17.54
N VAL A 399 9.25 -7.99 18.50
CA VAL A 399 9.72 -8.13 19.89
C VAL A 399 8.59 -8.03 20.90
N HIS A 400 7.72 -7.03 20.77
CA HIS A 400 6.80 -6.68 21.85
C HIS A 400 5.51 -7.53 21.88
N ILE A 401 5.03 -8.01 20.73
CA ILE A 401 3.85 -8.90 20.68
C ILE A 401 4.13 -10.23 21.38
N GLU A 402 5.28 -10.85 21.12
CA GLU A 402 5.71 -12.09 21.78
C GLU A 402 5.80 -11.89 23.30
N LYS A 403 6.48 -10.82 23.75
CA LYS A 403 6.57 -10.48 25.18
C LYS A 403 5.21 -10.25 25.83
N LEU A 404 4.30 -9.53 25.16
CA LEU A 404 2.94 -9.30 25.68
C LEU A 404 2.14 -10.59 25.76
N SER A 405 2.31 -11.49 24.78
CA SER A 405 1.67 -12.81 24.78
C SER A 405 2.07 -13.60 26.02
N ASP A 406 3.35 -13.59 26.38
CA ASP A 406 3.87 -14.25 27.58
C ASP A 406 3.35 -13.60 28.87
N ILE A 407 3.50 -12.28 29.02
CA ILE A 407 3.13 -11.55 30.24
C ILE A 407 1.61 -11.64 30.49
N GLN A 408 0.79 -11.48 29.45
CA GLN A 408 -0.67 -11.46 29.60
C GLN A 408 -1.30 -12.86 29.46
N CYS A 409 -0.51 -13.88 29.15
CA CYS A 409 -0.97 -15.25 28.90
C CYS A 409 -2.10 -15.29 27.84
N GLN A 410 -1.95 -14.53 26.75
CA GLN A 410 -2.90 -14.47 25.64
C GLN A 410 -2.20 -14.84 24.33
N PRO A 411 -2.82 -15.63 23.45
CA PRO A 411 -2.21 -15.97 22.17
C PRO A 411 -2.06 -14.73 21.29
N GLU A 412 -1.00 -14.67 20.48
CA GLU A 412 -0.69 -13.53 19.59
C GLU A 412 -1.86 -13.16 18.66
N SER A 413 -2.70 -14.13 18.29
CA SER A 413 -3.91 -13.90 17.49
C SER A 413 -4.89 -12.92 18.15
N GLN A 414 -4.92 -12.85 19.47
CA GLN A 414 -5.73 -11.91 20.25
C GLN A 414 -5.08 -10.53 20.41
N LEU A 415 -3.80 -10.37 20.07
CA LEU A 415 -3.05 -9.12 20.16
C LEU A 415 -3.04 -8.31 18.84
N LYS A 416 -3.67 -8.84 17.78
CA LYS A 416 -3.76 -8.19 16.46
C LYS A 416 -4.30 -6.75 16.49
N PHE A 417 -5.14 -6.42 17.47
CA PHE A 417 -5.67 -5.06 17.65
C PHE A 417 -4.57 -3.99 17.81
N ILE A 418 -3.40 -4.36 18.35
CA ILE A 418 -2.26 -3.43 18.49
C ILE A 418 -1.65 -3.15 17.12
N THR A 419 -1.45 -4.19 16.31
CA THR A 419 -0.97 -4.07 14.93
C THR A 419 -1.93 -3.24 14.09
N GLU A 420 -3.24 -3.47 14.22
CA GLU A 420 -4.28 -2.70 13.53
C GLU A 420 -4.26 -1.22 13.92
N ALA A 421 -4.07 -0.91 15.21
CA ALA A 421 -3.94 0.46 15.68
C ALA A 421 -2.74 1.18 15.06
N TRP A 422 -1.57 0.53 15.02
CA TRP A 422 -0.37 1.10 14.40
C TRP A 422 -0.50 1.29 12.88
N LEU A 423 -1.08 0.31 12.18
CA LEU A 423 -1.39 0.44 10.74
C LEU A 423 -2.35 1.61 10.50
N GLN A 424 -3.37 1.78 11.33
CA GLN A 424 -4.28 2.91 11.27
C GLN A 424 -3.55 4.24 11.51
N ILE A 425 -2.65 4.32 12.50
CA ILE A 425 -1.84 5.52 12.77
C ILE A 425 -0.99 5.88 11.54
N ILE A 426 -0.30 4.90 10.95
CA ILE A 426 0.56 5.09 9.77
C ILE A 426 -0.25 5.66 8.59
N GLU A 427 -1.43 5.09 8.35
CA GLU A 427 -2.31 5.54 7.26
C GLU A 427 -2.89 6.93 7.54
N CYS A 428 -3.34 7.20 8.75
CA CYS A 428 -3.81 8.52 9.16
C CYS A 428 -2.72 9.59 8.99
N ARG A 429 -1.47 9.30 9.35
CA ARG A 429 -0.34 10.22 9.14
C ARG A 429 -0.09 10.49 7.65
N ARG A 430 -0.22 9.47 6.79
CA ARG A 430 -0.12 9.62 5.33
C ARG A 430 -1.21 10.55 4.81
N VAL A 431 -2.46 10.33 5.20
CA VAL A 431 -3.60 11.18 4.78
C VAL A 431 -3.39 12.62 5.25
N LEU A 432 -3.06 12.84 6.54
CA LEU A 432 -2.85 14.19 7.06
C LEU A 432 -1.74 14.94 6.33
N LYS A 433 -0.61 14.29 6.09
CA LYS A 433 0.49 14.85 5.29
C LYS A 433 -0.06 15.46 4.01
N TRP A 434 -0.83 14.70 3.23
CA TRP A 434 -1.38 15.19 1.96
C TRP A 434 -2.50 16.21 2.14
N THR A 435 -3.31 16.13 3.19
CA THR A 435 -4.34 17.15 3.47
C THR A 435 -3.73 18.54 3.69
N TYR A 436 -2.52 18.66 4.23
CA TYR A 436 -1.83 19.95 4.34
C TYR A 436 -1.40 20.50 2.97
N ALA A 437 -0.95 19.65 2.06
CA ALA A 437 -0.69 20.08 0.68
C ALA A 437 -1.97 20.57 0.00
N TYR A 438 -3.09 19.86 0.20
CA TYR A 438 -4.41 20.27 -0.28
C TYR A 438 -4.84 21.63 0.32
N GLY A 439 -4.80 21.78 1.63
CA GLY A 439 -5.19 23.01 2.33
C GLY A 439 -4.37 24.23 1.91
N PHE A 440 -3.09 24.04 1.57
CA PHE A 440 -2.26 25.13 1.04
C PHE A 440 -2.80 25.67 -0.29
N TYR A 441 -3.24 24.79 -1.19
CA TYR A 441 -3.75 25.14 -2.52
C TYR A 441 -5.27 25.36 -2.57
N LEU A 442 -5.99 25.15 -1.46
CA LEU A 442 -7.41 25.46 -1.38
C LEU A 442 -7.64 26.97 -1.57
N PRO A 443 -8.51 27.40 -2.51
CA PRO A 443 -8.68 28.81 -2.82
C PRO A 443 -9.22 29.61 -1.63
N GLU A 444 -8.60 30.77 -1.35
CA GLU A 444 -8.98 31.60 -0.18
C GLU A 444 -10.38 32.21 -0.28
N HIS A 445 -10.91 32.38 -1.49
CA HIS A 445 -12.24 32.94 -1.70
C HIS A 445 -13.36 31.96 -1.35
N GLU A 446 -13.07 30.66 -1.27
CA GLU A 446 -14.03 29.61 -0.89
C GLU A 446 -14.08 29.41 0.63
N LEU A 447 -14.46 30.47 1.35
CA LEU A 447 -14.40 30.51 2.82
C LEU A 447 -15.16 29.36 3.51
N ALA A 448 -16.33 28.98 2.99
CA ALA A 448 -17.13 27.89 3.55
C ALA A 448 -16.43 26.53 3.39
N LYS A 449 -15.84 26.25 2.21
CA LYS A 449 -15.08 25.03 1.95
C LYS A 449 -13.85 24.96 2.84
N LYS A 450 -13.14 26.09 2.98
CA LYS A 450 -11.98 26.20 3.86
C LYS A 450 -12.33 25.92 5.32
N GLN A 451 -13.38 26.54 5.85
CA GLN A 451 -13.82 26.30 7.24
C GLN A 451 -14.23 24.85 7.47
N PHE A 452 -14.99 24.26 6.53
CA PHE A 452 -15.42 22.87 6.63
C PHE A 452 -14.24 21.89 6.55
N PHE A 453 -13.30 22.13 5.64
CA PHE A 453 -12.05 21.38 5.56
C PHE A 453 -11.24 21.47 6.84
N GLU A 454 -11.00 22.68 7.36
CA GLU A 454 -10.24 22.91 8.60
C GLU A 454 -10.89 22.19 9.79
N TYR A 455 -12.24 22.17 9.85
CA TYR A 455 -13.00 21.44 10.86
C TYR A 455 -12.79 19.92 10.76
N LEU A 456 -13.01 19.33 9.59
CA LEU A 456 -12.82 17.89 9.38
C LEU A 456 -11.37 17.45 9.63
N GLN A 457 -10.41 18.26 9.19
CA GLN A 457 -8.99 18.01 9.45
C GLN A 457 -8.70 18.05 10.96
N GLY A 458 -9.23 19.02 11.70
CA GLY A 458 -9.03 19.14 13.14
C GLY A 458 -9.59 17.96 13.94
N GLU A 459 -10.78 17.47 13.57
CA GLU A 459 -11.38 16.27 14.20
C GLU A 459 -10.53 15.02 13.94
N ALA A 460 -10.06 14.84 12.71
CA ALA A 460 -9.18 13.73 12.34
C ALA A 460 -7.83 13.78 13.09
N GLU A 461 -7.23 14.97 13.21
CA GLU A 461 -5.99 15.16 13.97
C GLU A 461 -6.15 14.83 15.45
N SER A 462 -7.23 15.34 16.07
CA SER A 462 -7.51 15.06 17.48
C SER A 462 -7.68 13.56 17.73
N GLY A 463 -8.46 12.88 16.88
CA GLY A 463 -8.63 11.43 16.93
C GLY A 463 -7.29 10.68 16.77
N LEU A 464 -6.46 11.09 15.81
CA LEU A 464 -5.15 10.48 15.58
C LEU A 464 -4.21 10.64 16.78
N GLU A 465 -4.06 11.85 17.33
CA GLU A 465 -3.11 12.06 18.44
C GLU A 465 -3.50 11.26 19.68
N ARG A 466 -4.80 11.11 19.95
CA ARG A 466 -5.29 10.27 21.06
C ARG A 466 -4.99 8.80 20.83
N LEU A 467 -5.24 8.29 19.62
CA LEU A 467 -4.92 6.91 19.25
C LEU A 467 -3.40 6.67 19.36
N HIS A 468 -2.59 7.57 18.82
CA HIS A 468 -1.14 7.47 18.84
C HIS A 468 -0.59 7.52 20.27
N GLN A 469 -1.08 8.44 21.11
CA GLN A 469 -0.70 8.50 22.51
C GLN A 469 -1.04 7.20 23.27
N CYS A 470 -2.21 6.63 23.03
CA CYS A 470 -2.63 5.37 23.66
C CYS A 470 -1.70 4.21 23.23
N ALA A 471 -1.40 4.10 21.93
CA ALA A 471 -0.51 3.08 21.39
C ALA A 471 0.95 3.24 21.86
N GLU A 472 1.45 4.47 21.97
CA GLU A 472 2.86 4.77 22.27
C GLU A 472 3.16 4.81 23.78
N LYS A 473 2.32 5.51 24.57
CA LYS A 473 2.58 5.79 26.00
C LYS A 473 1.80 4.87 26.93
N GLU A 474 0.51 4.65 26.68
CA GLU A 474 -0.33 3.84 27.58
C GLU A 474 -0.09 2.34 27.47
N LEU A 475 0.55 1.88 26.39
CA LEU A 475 0.98 0.49 26.22
C LEU A 475 2.21 0.15 27.07
N GLN A 476 3.10 1.11 27.33
CA GLN A 476 4.40 0.89 28.00
C GLN A 476 4.30 0.21 29.37
N PRO A 477 3.34 0.57 30.26
CA PRO A 477 3.21 -0.10 31.56
C PRO A 477 2.96 -1.60 31.44
N PHE A 478 2.24 -2.05 30.41
CA PHE A 478 1.95 -3.46 30.18
C PHE A 478 3.14 -4.23 29.57
N LEU A 479 4.04 -3.52 28.87
CA LEU A 479 5.27 -4.09 28.34
C LEU A 479 6.36 -4.27 29.40
N CYS A 480 6.33 -3.43 30.44
CA CYS A 480 7.28 -3.45 31.56
C CYS A 480 6.73 -4.15 32.81
N ALA A 481 5.57 -4.82 32.71
CA ALA A 481 4.95 -5.52 33.82
C ALA A 481 5.51 -6.93 33.97
N ASP A 482 5.67 -7.37 35.22
CA ASP A 482 6.12 -8.73 35.54
C ASP A 482 4.94 -9.73 35.64
N GLU A 483 3.70 -9.25 35.77
CA GLU A 483 2.49 -10.07 35.92
C GLU A 483 1.33 -9.60 35.01
N PRO A 484 0.40 -10.50 34.65
CA PRO A 484 -0.80 -10.14 33.89
C PRO A 484 -1.65 -9.09 34.61
N SER A 485 -2.12 -8.09 33.88
CA SER A 485 -2.95 -7.01 34.47
C SER A 485 -4.41 -7.15 34.04
N ARG A 486 -5.33 -7.04 35.00
CA ARG A 486 -6.77 -6.99 34.70
C ARG A 486 -7.17 -5.77 33.88
N GLU A 487 -6.40 -4.69 34.00
CA GLU A 487 -6.58 -3.43 33.25
C GLU A 487 -6.20 -3.58 31.77
N PHE A 488 -5.53 -4.67 31.38
CA PHE A 488 -5.16 -4.92 29.99
C PHE A 488 -6.37 -5.11 29.07
N ASN A 489 -7.47 -5.69 29.57
CA ASN A 489 -8.71 -5.82 28.80
C ASN A 489 -9.40 -4.47 28.59
N ASP A 490 -9.33 -3.58 29.58
CA ASP A 490 -9.83 -2.20 29.45
C ASP A 490 -8.98 -1.43 28.43
N PHE A 491 -7.66 -1.58 28.49
CA PHE A 491 -6.73 -1.04 27.50
C PHE A 491 -7.03 -1.57 26.08
N ARG A 492 -7.25 -2.87 25.92
CA ARG A 492 -7.62 -3.49 24.64
C ARG A 492 -8.89 -2.86 24.05
N THR A 493 -9.93 -2.75 24.87
CA THR A 493 -11.21 -2.15 24.47
C THR A 493 -11.02 -0.68 24.09
N LYS A 494 -10.24 0.06 24.88
CA LYS A 494 -9.92 1.46 24.62
C LYS A 494 -9.16 1.64 23.31
N LEU A 495 -8.10 0.86 23.06
CA LEU A 495 -7.28 0.98 21.85
C LEU A 495 -8.05 0.58 20.60
N ALA A 496 -8.82 -0.50 20.64
CA ALA A 496 -9.68 -0.92 19.54
C ALA A 496 -10.77 0.13 19.23
N GLY A 497 -11.40 0.68 20.28
CA GLY A 497 -12.38 1.75 20.14
C GLY A 497 -11.79 3.02 19.54
N LEU A 498 -10.62 3.45 20.01
CA LEU A 498 -9.87 4.60 19.44
C LEU A 498 -9.54 4.36 17.96
N THR A 499 -9.10 3.15 17.62
CA THR A 499 -8.75 2.78 16.25
C THR A 499 -9.96 2.92 15.30
N SER A 500 -11.11 2.41 15.73
CA SER A 500 -12.36 2.50 14.96
C SER A 500 -12.85 3.94 14.80
N VAL A 501 -12.89 4.72 15.89
CA VAL A 501 -13.35 6.11 15.85
C VAL A 501 -12.43 6.97 14.97
N THR A 502 -11.11 6.81 15.11
CA THR A 502 -10.15 7.54 14.27
C THR A 502 -10.32 7.18 12.80
N ARG A 503 -10.54 5.90 12.47
CA ARG A 503 -10.85 5.50 11.09
C ARG A 503 -12.06 6.25 10.53
N ASN A 504 -13.15 6.34 11.28
CA ASN A 504 -14.35 7.06 10.84
C ASN A 504 -14.10 8.55 10.57
N TYR A 505 -13.32 9.24 11.41
CA TYR A 505 -12.95 10.65 11.16
C TYR A 505 -12.17 10.80 9.85
N PHE A 506 -11.22 9.90 9.58
CA PHE A 506 -10.44 9.91 8.35
C PHE A 506 -11.25 9.53 7.11
N GLU A 507 -12.15 8.56 7.20
CA GLU A 507 -13.06 8.21 6.10
C GLU A 507 -13.97 9.38 5.72
N ASN A 508 -14.50 10.10 6.72
CA ASN A 508 -15.30 11.31 6.48
C ASN A 508 -14.47 12.41 5.82
N LEU A 509 -13.24 12.66 6.30
CA LEU A 509 -12.32 13.63 5.70
C LEU A 509 -11.97 13.28 4.25
N VAL A 510 -11.62 12.01 3.99
CA VAL A 510 -11.29 11.50 2.65
C VAL A 510 -12.48 11.68 1.70
N ARG A 511 -13.68 11.26 2.12
CA ARG A 511 -14.90 11.39 1.30
C ARG A 511 -15.22 12.85 0.97
N ALA A 512 -15.09 13.75 1.94
CA ALA A 512 -15.32 15.18 1.75
C ALA A 512 -14.27 15.83 0.82
N LEU A 513 -13.04 15.34 0.81
CA LEU A 513 -12.01 15.83 -0.11
C LEU A 513 -12.23 15.30 -1.54
N GLU A 514 -12.59 14.02 -1.67
CA GLU A 514 -12.90 13.39 -2.96
C GLU A 514 -14.16 13.97 -3.63
N ASN A 515 -15.14 14.42 -2.84
CA ASN A 515 -16.34 15.09 -3.34
C ASN A 515 -16.14 16.60 -3.62
N GLY A 516 -14.92 17.12 -3.45
CA GLY A 516 -14.59 18.53 -3.68
C GLY A 516 -15.21 19.50 -2.65
N LEU A 517 -15.48 19.01 -1.44
CA LEU A 517 -16.15 19.75 -0.36
C LEU A 517 -17.52 20.30 -0.79
N SER A 518 -18.24 19.56 -1.64
CA SER A 518 -19.54 19.99 -2.20
C SER A 518 -20.66 20.06 -1.16
N ASP A 519 -20.46 19.48 0.03
CA ASP A 519 -21.40 19.49 1.14
C ASP A 519 -21.72 20.92 1.65
N VAL A 520 -20.83 21.89 1.40
CA VAL A 520 -21.06 23.31 1.76
C VAL A 520 -21.61 24.16 0.62
N ASP A 521 -21.66 23.67 -0.61
CA ASP A 521 -22.24 24.39 -1.77
C ASP A 521 -23.79 24.39 -1.69
N SER A 522 -24.36 23.56 -0.81
CA SER A 522 -25.80 23.46 -0.54
C SER A 522 -26.32 24.57 0.37
N ASN A 523 -26.04 25.85 0.05
CA ASN A 523 -26.75 26.98 0.65
C ASN A 523 -27.77 27.56 -0.35
N GLY A 524 -28.74 26.70 -0.64
CA GLY A 524 -30.08 27.02 -1.14
C GLY A 524 -31.09 26.08 -0.48
N ALA A 525 -31.42 26.35 0.78
CA ALA A 525 -32.49 25.77 1.59
C ALA A 525 -32.38 24.29 2.05
N SER A 526 -32.10 24.12 3.35
CA SER A 526 -33.00 23.47 4.34
C SER A 526 -32.22 22.61 5.34
N PHE A 527 -32.22 23.05 6.60
CA PHE A 527 -31.99 22.20 7.76
C PHE A 527 -32.94 20.98 7.70
N SER A 528 -32.39 19.77 7.61
CA SER A 528 -33.13 18.53 7.81
C SER A 528 -33.44 18.37 9.31
N ARG A 529 -34.48 19.07 9.74
CA ARG A 529 -35.20 18.75 10.97
C ARG A 529 -36.01 17.49 10.68
N ALA A 530 -35.66 16.39 11.34
CA ALA A 530 -36.50 15.19 11.39
C ALA A 530 -37.93 15.62 11.77
N THR A 531 -38.87 15.44 10.85
CA THR A 531 -40.29 15.71 11.09
C THR A 531 -41.07 14.43 10.90
N SER A 532 -41.62 13.97 12.03
CA SER A 532 -42.63 12.93 12.12
C SER A 532 -43.79 13.24 11.19
N SER A 533 -44.11 12.33 10.28
CA SER A 533 -45.30 12.39 9.45
C SER A 533 -46.53 11.97 10.26
N LYS A 534 -47.23 12.97 10.84
CA LYS A 534 -48.65 12.86 11.15
C LYS A 534 -49.45 13.22 9.90
N ASN A 535 -49.92 12.21 9.17
CA ASN A 535 -50.94 12.41 8.14
C ASN A 535 -52.33 12.31 8.77
N ALA A 536 -53.09 13.41 8.70
CA ALA A 536 -54.53 13.41 8.86
C ALA A 536 -55.18 13.20 7.48
N ALA A 537 -56.01 12.16 7.35
CA ALA A 537 -56.84 11.94 6.17
C ALA A 537 -58.29 12.28 6.49
N GLY A 538 -58.91 13.06 5.59
CA GLY A 538 -60.34 13.36 5.56
C GLY A 538 -61.17 12.15 5.10
N SER A 539 -62.43 12.15 5.55
CA SER A 539 -63.44 11.09 5.40
C SER A 539 -63.77 10.68 3.97
N SER A 540 -63.97 9.38 3.77
CA SER A 540 -65.05 8.86 2.90
C SER A 540 -65.56 7.50 3.43
N LYS A 541 -66.88 7.32 3.33
CA LYS A 541 -67.70 6.23 3.90
C LYS A 541 -67.51 4.90 3.15
N GLY A 542 -67.51 3.79 3.88
CA GLY A 542 -67.69 2.44 3.34
C GLY A 542 -67.80 1.40 4.45
N ARG A 543 -68.79 0.52 4.36
CA ARG A 543 -69.39 -0.28 5.44
C ARG A 543 -68.80 -1.70 5.53
N SER A 544 -68.84 -2.27 6.74
CA SER A 544 -68.93 -3.71 7.09
C SER A 544 -67.66 -4.56 7.22
N GLY A 545 -67.60 -5.32 8.32
CA GLY A 545 -66.80 -6.56 8.42
C GLY A 545 -66.00 -6.72 9.71
N ARG A 546 -66.64 -7.20 10.78
CA ARG A 546 -66.04 -7.49 12.08
C ARG A 546 -65.53 -8.94 12.10
N VAL A 547 -64.22 -9.20 12.16
CA VAL A 547 -63.66 -10.48 12.63
C VAL A 547 -62.41 -10.21 13.48
N LYS A 548 -62.44 -10.71 14.72
CA LYS A 548 -61.35 -10.71 15.71
C LYS A 548 -60.42 -11.89 15.40
N GLY A 549 -59.13 -11.64 15.28
CA GLY A 549 -58.10 -12.68 15.23
C GLY A 549 -56.82 -12.20 15.92
N THR A 550 -56.58 -12.70 17.13
CA THR A 550 -55.38 -12.47 17.94
C THR A 550 -54.25 -13.33 17.41
N PHE A 551 -53.10 -12.76 17.01
CA PHE A 551 -51.84 -13.49 16.91
C PHE A 551 -50.72 -12.68 17.57
N ARG A 552 -50.13 -13.28 18.59
CA ARG A 552 -48.94 -12.84 19.31
C ARG A 552 -47.71 -13.19 18.47
N THR A 553 -46.82 -12.24 18.24
CA THR A 553 -45.47 -12.54 17.72
C THR A 553 -44.47 -12.47 18.87
N SER A 554 -43.80 -13.60 19.05
CA SER A 554 -42.78 -13.93 20.03
C SER A 554 -41.55 -13.02 19.91
N MET A 555 -41.05 -12.54 21.04
CA MET A 555 -39.71 -11.97 21.17
C MET A 555 -38.69 -13.08 21.38
N SER A 556 -37.62 -13.10 20.58
CA SER A 556 -36.37 -13.81 20.87
C SER A 556 -35.30 -12.72 21.10
N SER A 557 -35.12 -12.34 22.36
CA SER A 557 -33.98 -12.70 23.24
C SER A 557 -32.67 -12.02 22.86
N ARG A 558 -32.53 -10.78 23.35
CA ARG A 558 -31.26 -10.08 23.53
C ARG A 558 -30.32 -10.93 24.39
N MET A 559 -29.13 -11.21 23.87
CA MET A 559 -27.98 -11.56 24.70
C MET A 559 -27.53 -10.28 25.42
N ASN A 560 -27.58 -10.31 26.75
CA ASN A 560 -27.12 -9.25 27.63
C ASN A 560 -25.60 -9.05 27.49
N ASP A 561 -25.18 -7.91 26.95
CA ASP A 561 -23.93 -7.26 27.38
C ASP A 561 -24.30 -5.90 27.98
N ASP A 562 -24.62 -5.92 29.27
CA ASP A 562 -25.31 -4.85 29.99
C ASP A 562 -24.34 -3.81 30.57
N SER A 563 -23.12 -3.72 30.02
CA SER A 563 -21.94 -3.09 30.63
C SER A 563 -21.48 -1.78 29.95
N HIS A 564 -21.93 -1.49 28.72
CA HIS A 564 -21.48 -0.32 27.94
C HIS A 564 -22.63 0.44 27.23
N TRP A 565 -22.40 1.71 26.85
CA TRP A 565 -23.29 2.53 26.01
C TRP A 565 -22.53 3.22 24.87
N CYS A 566 -23.10 3.22 23.66
CA CYS A 566 -22.49 3.87 22.50
C CYS A 566 -22.84 5.36 22.45
N CYS A 567 -21.84 6.21 22.21
CA CYS A 567 -22.06 7.64 22.06
C CYS A 567 -22.75 7.97 20.72
N GLU A 568 -23.84 8.74 20.76
CA GLU A 568 -24.58 9.14 19.56
C GLU A 568 -23.79 10.04 18.60
N HIS A 569 -22.73 10.71 19.10
CA HIS A 569 -21.95 11.68 18.32
C HIS A 569 -20.71 11.07 17.66
N CYS A 570 -19.99 10.20 18.37
CA CYS A 570 -18.74 9.61 17.90
C CYS A 570 -18.75 8.08 17.87
N THR A 571 -19.89 7.45 18.16
CA THR A 571 -20.12 5.98 18.17
C THR A 571 -19.30 5.17 19.18
N TYR A 572 -18.43 5.82 19.97
CA TYR A 572 -17.58 5.12 20.94
C TYR A 572 -18.38 4.42 22.04
N ALA A 573 -17.98 3.20 22.37
CA ALA A 573 -18.54 2.41 23.48
C ALA A 573 -17.93 2.87 24.82
N ASN A 574 -18.75 3.48 25.66
CA ASN A 574 -18.37 3.97 26.98
C ASN A 574 -18.87 3.00 28.05
N VAL A 575 -18.16 2.90 29.16
CA VAL A 575 -18.62 2.12 30.33
C VAL A 575 -19.93 2.73 30.87
N LYS A 576 -20.87 1.90 31.34
CA LYS A 576 -22.20 2.34 31.82
C LYS A 576 -22.15 3.40 32.93
N SER A 577 -21.07 3.41 33.74
CA SER A 577 -20.81 4.39 34.80
C SER A 577 -20.42 5.79 34.29
N ALA A 578 -19.98 5.91 33.03
CA ALA A 578 -19.60 7.19 32.45
C ALA A 578 -20.85 7.99 32.01
N THR A 579 -21.00 9.20 32.54
CA THR A 579 -22.07 10.15 32.18
C THR A 579 -21.68 11.07 31.02
N THR A 580 -20.40 11.11 30.67
CA THR A 580 -19.86 11.78 29.50
C THR A 580 -19.14 10.76 28.64
N CYS A 581 -19.21 10.93 27.33
CA CYS A 581 -18.46 10.11 26.41
C CYS A 581 -16.97 10.33 26.65
N GLN A 582 -16.21 9.28 26.93
CA GLN A 582 -14.76 9.35 27.08
C GLN A 582 -14.07 9.80 25.78
N MET A 583 -14.74 9.68 24.64
CA MET A 583 -14.23 10.10 23.33
C MET A 583 -14.54 11.53 22.94
N CYS A 584 -15.79 11.96 22.90
CA CYS A 584 -16.12 13.33 22.48
C CYS A 584 -16.54 14.23 23.66
N TYR A 585 -16.42 13.75 24.91
CA TYR A 585 -16.83 14.44 26.13
C TYR A 585 -18.30 14.90 26.17
N GLN A 586 -19.10 14.52 25.16
CA GLN A 586 -20.53 14.78 25.09
C GLN A 586 -21.26 14.01 26.18
N GLN A 587 -22.17 14.70 26.86
CA GLN A 587 -22.99 14.06 27.87
C GLN A 587 -23.89 12.99 27.25
N ARG A 588 -23.99 11.86 27.95
CA ARG A 588 -24.99 10.85 27.68
C ARG A 588 -26.37 11.50 27.89
N ARG A 589 -27.18 11.57 26.85
CA ARG A 589 -28.56 12.06 26.95
C ARG A 589 -29.45 11.10 27.72
#